data_AF-A0A4Q6CG18-F1
#
_entry.id   AF-A0A4Q6CG18-F1
#
_cell.length_a   1.000
_cell.length_b   1.000
_cell.length_c   1.000
_cell.angle_alpha   90.00
_cell.angle_beta   90.00
_cell.angle_gamma   90.00
#
_symmetry.space_group_name_H-M   'P 1'
#
loop_
_entity.id
_entity.type
_entity.pdbx_description
1 polymer ?
#
loop_
_entity_poly.entity_id
_entity_poly.type
_entity_poly.pdbx_seq_one_letter_code
_entity_poly.pdbx_strand_id
1 'polypeptide(L)'
;MRVSEVLLVLAVIVAPLAARSENIVMVGDSITCGPFGERMLKNLENGGKNKVTQYCMIGSAPNHWIKGTQSGSKKNPQACQTRSSASPAIKPCRTATPKFENIVAQNPGARFVIALGTNSSVGPHADSFYSQMASLVKTAKSSCNWILPPHMNPSQSKGWAPGHVAKMEANLKTLIPEMGRAQLARRSAVSLQLPAALRVAAPPTAFTARKPRAIIGPMKLKTS
;
A
#
# COMPACT_ATOMS: atom_id res chain seq x y z
N MET A 1 2.72 56.35 -8.52
CA MET A 1 2.88 54.94 -8.09
C MET A 1 3.97 54.32 -8.95
N ARG A 2 5.04 53.80 -8.32
CA ARG A 2 6.27 53.39 -9.01
C ARG A 2 6.12 51.96 -9.49
N VAL A 3 6.32 51.75 -10.80
CA VAL A 3 6.17 50.47 -11.53
C VAL A 3 7.06 49.34 -10.95
N SER A 4 8.07 49.69 -10.15
CA SER A 4 9.03 48.77 -9.53
C SER A 4 8.49 47.97 -8.33
N GLU A 5 7.37 48.33 -7.70
CA GLU A 5 6.81 47.58 -6.56
C GLU A 5 5.85 46.45 -6.98
N VAL A 6 5.30 46.52 -8.19
CA VAL A 6 4.35 45.49 -8.68
C VAL A 6 5.08 44.21 -9.11
N LEU A 7 6.37 44.31 -9.47
CA LEU A 7 7.14 43.16 -9.96
C LEU A 7 7.59 42.19 -8.86
N LEU A 8 7.70 42.64 -7.61
CA LEU A 8 8.18 41.81 -6.50
C LEU A 8 7.08 40.91 -5.90
N VAL A 9 5.81 41.28 -6.09
CA VAL A 9 4.65 40.50 -5.62
C VAL A 9 4.35 39.29 -6.52
N LEU A 10 4.73 39.33 -7.80
CA LEU A 10 4.50 38.21 -8.72
C LEU A 10 5.51 37.06 -8.59
N ALA A 11 6.72 37.32 -8.08
CA ALA A 11 7.77 36.29 -7.96
C ALA A 11 7.54 35.30 -6.80
N VAL A 12 6.67 35.63 -5.83
CA VAL A 12 6.38 34.77 -4.66
C VAL A 12 5.25 33.76 -4.94
N ILE A 13 4.45 33.96 -6.01
CA ILE A 13 3.24 33.16 -6.27
C ILE A 13 3.52 31.95 -7.19
N VAL A 14 4.70 31.89 -7.83
CA VAL A 14 5.10 30.74 -8.66
C VAL A 14 6.15 29.90 -7.92
N ALA A 15 5.95 29.65 -6.63
CA ALA A 15 6.57 28.47 -6.03
C ALA A 15 5.96 27.27 -6.76
N PRO A 16 6.72 26.53 -7.60
CA PRO A 16 6.16 25.35 -8.23
C PRO A 16 5.66 24.48 -7.10
N LEU A 17 4.40 24.04 -7.21
CA LEU A 17 3.87 22.89 -6.49
C LEU A 17 4.69 21.67 -6.94
N ALA A 18 5.96 21.64 -6.56
CA ALA A 18 6.83 20.49 -6.67
C ALA A 18 6.13 19.44 -5.84
N ALA A 19 5.40 18.56 -6.53
CA ALA A 19 4.65 17.48 -5.92
C ALA A 19 5.61 16.77 -4.97
N ARG A 20 5.37 16.92 -3.66
CA ARG A 20 6.27 16.37 -2.65
C ARG A 20 6.38 14.88 -2.92
N SER A 21 7.60 14.42 -3.11
CA SER A 21 7.87 12.99 -3.28
C SER A 21 7.44 12.27 -2.02
N GLU A 22 6.47 11.36 -2.13
CA GLU A 22 6.05 10.54 -0.99
C GLU A 22 6.95 9.30 -0.87
N ASN A 23 7.36 8.98 0.35
CA ASN A 23 7.94 7.68 0.66
C ASN A 23 6.80 6.70 0.96
N ILE A 24 6.70 5.63 0.16
CA ILE A 24 5.67 4.61 0.27
C ILE A 24 6.34 3.28 0.62
N VAL A 25 5.85 2.63 1.66
CA VAL A 25 6.34 1.31 2.09
C VAL A 25 5.24 0.29 1.93
N MET A 26 5.42 -0.67 1.03
CA MET A 26 4.50 -1.79 0.84
C MET A 26 4.98 -3.00 1.63
N VAL A 27 4.11 -3.63 2.41
CA VAL A 27 4.42 -4.86 3.16
C VAL A 27 3.37 -5.91 2.82
N GLY A 28 3.79 -7.12 2.45
CA GLY A 28 2.82 -8.16 2.09
C GLY A 28 3.33 -9.60 2.08
N ASP A 29 2.48 -10.50 1.61
CA ASP A 29 2.73 -11.94 1.56
C ASP A 29 3.25 -12.42 0.18
N SER A 30 3.02 -13.69 -0.15
CA SER A 30 3.37 -14.28 -1.45
C SER A 30 2.75 -13.55 -2.64
N ILE A 31 1.53 -13.01 -2.50
CA ILE A 31 0.85 -12.27 -3.58
C ILE A 31 1.63 -10.99 -3.88
N THR A 32 2.12 -10.32 -2.82
CA THR A 32 2.96 -9.13 -2.95
C THR A 32 4.34 -9.46 -3.52
N CYS A 33 4.88 -10.66 -3.28
CA CYS A 33 6.13 -11.07 -3.93
C CYS A 33 6.01 -11.29 -5.45
N GLY A 34 4.80 -11.56 -5.95
CA GLY A 34 4.56 -11.87 -7.35
C GLY A 34 4.25 -10.65 -8.25
N PRO A 35 3.61 -10.91 -9.41
CA PRO A 35 3.25 -9.87 -10.39
C PRO A 35 2.31 -8.79 -9.84
N PHE A 36 1.51 -9.09 -8.81
CA PHE A 36 0.66 -8.10 -8.18
C PHE A 36 1.49 -6.99 -7.51
N GLY A 37 2.47 -7.35 -6.69
CA GLY A 37 3.33 -6.35 -6.03
C GLY A 37 4.14 -5.54 -7.02
N GLU A 38 4.63 -6.17 -8.09
CA GLU A 38 5.34 -5.47 -9.18
C GLU A 38 4.46 -4.39 -9.83
N ARG A 39 3.22 -4.74 -10.19
CA ARG A 39 2.26 -3.78 -10.77
C ARG A 39 1.90 -2.67 -9.78
N MET A 40 1.70 -3.02 -8.50
CA MET A 40 1.43 -2.05 -7.45
C MET A 40 2.59 -1.08 -7.26
N LEU A 41 3.83 -1.57 -7.25
CA LEU A 41 5.03 -0.74 -7.14
C LEU A 41 5.08 0.28 -8.28
N LYS A 42 4.94 -0.18 -9.53
CA LYS A 42 4.94 0.69 -10.71
C LYS A 42 3.83 1.74 -10.67
N ASN A 43 2.62 1.35 -10.23
CA ASN A 43 1.49 2.28 -10.10
C ASN A 43 1.72 3.31 -8.99
N LEU A 44 2.25 2.87 -7.84
CA LEU A 44 2.50 3.72 -6.68
C LEU A 44 3.64 4.71 -6.91
N GLU A 45 4.63 4.36 -7.73
CA GLU A 45 5.75 5.23 -8.11
C GLU A 45 5.27 6.48 -8.88
N ASN A 46 4.10 6.42 -9.53
CA ASN A 46 3.44 7.56 -10.16
C ASN A 46 4.36 8.36 -11.10
N GLY A 47 5.06 7.65 -12.00
CA GLY A 47 6.00 8.27 -12.95
C GLY A 47 7.27 8.83 -12.29
N GLY A 48 7.77 8.16 -11.24
CA GLY A 48 9.00 8.53 -10.52
C GLY A 48 8.80 9.57 -9.42
N LYS A 49 7.56 10.02 -9.18
CA LYS A 49 7.26 11.02 -8.16
C LYS A 49 7.39 10.44 -6.76
N ASN A 50 7.06 9.18 -6.56
CA ASN A 50 7.10 8.54 -5.24
C ASN A 50 8.23 7.53 -5.14
N LYS A 51 8.89 7.49 -3.99
CA LYS A 51 9.84 6.44 -3.66
C LYS A 51 9.07 5.26 -3.07
N VAL A 52 9.02 4.13 -3.77
CA VAL A 52 8.34 2.94 -3.26
C VAL A 52 9.37 1.90 -2.83
N THR A 53 9.22 1.40 -1.60
CA THR A 53 9.95 0.24 -1.09
C THR A 53 8.95 -0.85 -0.76
N GLN A 54 9.18 -2.05 -1.30
CA GLN A 54 8.34 -3.21 -1.04
C GLN A 54 9.12 -4.22 -0.19
N TYR A 55 8.44 -4.75 0.82
CA TYR A 55 8.84 -5.92 1.59
C TYR A 55 7.77 -6.99 1.40
N CYS A 56 8.17 -8.22 1.14
CA CYS A 56 7.24 -9.32 1.02
C CYS A 56 7.86 -10.63 1.54
N MET A 57 7.02 -11.58 1.93
CA MET A 57 7.48 -12.90 2.32
C MET A 57 6.43 -13.96 2.01
N ILE A 58 6.83 -15.02 1.30
CA ILE A 58 5.95 -16.10 0.86
C ILE A 58 5.36 -16.84 2.08
N GLY A 59 4.03 -16.99 2.12
CA GLY A 59 3.32 -17.63 3.23
C GLY A 59 3.25 -16.80 4.52
N SER A 60 3.73 -15.56 4.50
CA SER A 60 3.70 -14.73 5.70
C SER A 60 2.29 -14.27 6.09
N ALA A 61 2.13 -14.01 7.38
CA ALA A 61 0.96 -13.47 8.04
C ALA A 61 1.41 -12.39 9.05
N PRO A 62 0.52 -11.53 9.57
CA PRO A 62 0.88 -10.41 10.44
C PRO A 62 1.77 -10.79 11.64
N ASN A 63 1.53 -11.95 12.25
CA ASN A 63 2.35 -12.47 13.36
C ASN A 63 3.84 -12.59 13.00
N HIS A 64 4.17 -12.97 11.76
CA HIS A 64 5.54 -13.11 11.30
C HIS A 64 6.26 -11.77 11.27
N TRP A 65 5.56 -10.72 10.82
CA TRP A 65 6.09 -9.36 10.75
C TRP A 65 6.22 -8.72 12.14
N ILE A 66 5.29 -8.99 13.04
CA ILE A 66 5.39 -8.53 14.44
C ILE A 66 6.55 -9.21 15.16
N LYS A 67 6.65 -10.55 15.06
CA LYS A 67 7.65 -11.32 15.81
C LYS A 67 9.03 -11.33 15.14
N GLY A 68 9.11 -11.04 13.85
CA GLY A 68 10.34 -11.16 13.05
C GLY A 68 10.70 -12.62 12.74
N THR A 69 9.70 -13.49 12.60
CA THR A 69 9.88 -14.93 12.35
C THR A 69 9.66 -15.27 10.89
N GLN A 70 10.42 -16.23 10.36
CA GLN A 70 10.24 -16.72 8.98
C GLN A 70 8.95 -17.52 8.83
N SER A 71 8.45 -17.55 7.59
CA SER A 71 7.43 -18.50 7.15
C SER A 71 8.11 -19.78 6.61
N GLY A 72 7.34 -20.87 6.48
CA GLY A 72 7.83 -22.14 5.95
C GLY A 72 8.32 -23.12 7.02
N SER A 73 8.84 -24.26 6.58
CA SER A 73 9.33 -25.30 7.49
C SER A 73 10.78 -25.01 7.91
N LYS A 74 11.24 -25.63 9.01
CA LYS A 74 12.66 -25.57 9.41
C LYS A 74 13.63 -26.01 8.30
N LYS A 75 13.20 -26.91 7.41
CA LYS A 75 14.02 -27.42 6.31
C LYS A 75 14.08 -26.44 5.13
N ASN A 76 12.99 -25.72 4.88
CA ASN A 76 12.85 -24.77 3.77
C ASN A 76 12.28 -23.44 4.25
N PRO A 77 13.06 -22.66 5.04
CA PRO A 77 12.61 -21.36 5.50
C PRO A 77 12.42 -20.40 4.33
N GLN A 78 11.30 -19.71 4.30
CA GLN A 78 11.03 -18.65 3.32
C GLN A 78 11.61 -17.34 3.85
N ALA A 79 12.59 -16.80 3.13
CA ALA A 79 13.19 -15.52 3.47
C ALA A 79 12.29 -14.37 3.01
N CYS A 80 12.35 -13.27 3.76
CA CYS A 80 11.87 -11.98 3.30
C CYS A 80 12.58 -11.57 2.01
N GLN A 81 11.82 -10.90 1.16
CA GLN A 81 12.23 -10.34 -0.11
C GLN A 81 11.92 -8.85 -0.12
N THR A 82 12.78 -8.06 -0.74
CA THR A 82 12.60 -6.62 -0.91
C THR A 82 12.88 -6.20 -2.34
N ARG A 83 12.21 -5.14 -2.77
CA ARG A 83 12.47 -4.43 -4.02
C ARG A 83 12.13 -2.96 -3.84
N SER A 84 12.65 -2.11 -4.71
CA SER A 84 12.31 -0.68 -4.69
C SER A 84 12.16 -0.13 -6.11
N SER A 85 11.59 1.06 -6.25
CA SER A 85 11.57 1.77 -7.53
C SER A 85 12.97 1.93 -8.14
N ALA A 86 13.99 2.17 -7.32
CA ALA A 86 15.38 2.27 -7.76
C ALA A 86 16.03 0.91 -8.09
N SER A 87 15.47 -0.19 -7.59
CA SER A 87 15.99 -1.54 -7.81
C SER A 87 14.80 -2.51 -7.93
N PRO A 88 14.18 -2.61 -9.11
CA PRO A 88 12.91 -3.31 -9.29
C PRO A 88 13.05 -4.84 -9.17
N ALA A 89 14.27 -5.35 -9.32
CA ALA A 89 14.59 -6.76 -9.09
C ALA A 89 14.39 -7.12 -7.61
N ILE A 90 13.77 -8.29 -7.36
CA ILE A 90 13.67 -8.85 -6.03
C ILE A 90 15.05 -9.19 -5.49
N LYS A 91 15.31 -8.79 -4.25
CA LYS A 91 16.49 -9.17 -3.47
C LYS A 91 16.06 -9.80 -2.15
N PRO A 92 16.81 -10.77 -1.60
CA PRO A 92 16.56 -11.23 -0.24
C PRO A 92 16.78 -10.08 0.75
N CYS A 93 15.98 -10.06 1.81
CA CYS A 93 16.19 -9.15 2.94
C CYS A 93 17.45 -9.55 3.72
N ARG A 94 18.10 -8.58 4.37
CA ARG A 94 19.31 -8.83 5.18
C ARG A 94 19.04 -9.77 6.36
N THR A 95 17.81 -9.79 6.85
CA THR A 95 17.35 -10.68 7.92
C THR A 95 16.21 -11.58 7.42
N ALA A 96 16.03 -12.70 8.12
CA ALA A 96 14.93 -13.64 7.96
C ALA A 96 13.58 -12.97 7.66
N THR A 97 13.11 -12.14 8.61
CA THR A 97 11.95 -11.26 8.47
C THR A 97 12.21 -10.02 9.32
N PRO A 98 12.36 -8.82 8.73
CA PRO A 98 12.49 -7.61 9.52
C PRO A 98 11.22 -7.40 10.35
N LYS A 99 11.38 -7.09 11.64
CA LYS A 99 10.25 -6.71 12.48
C LYS A 99 9.56 -5.49 11.88
N PHE A 100 8.23 -5.48 11.89
CA PHE A 100 7.44 -4.38 11.35
C PHE A 100 7.76 -3.05 12.03
N GLU A 101 7.99 -3.08 13.34
CA GLU A 101 8.47 -1.94 14.13
C GLU A 101 9.75 -1.32 13.54
N ASN A 102 10.73 -2.15 13.16
CA ASN A 102 11.97 -1.68 12.55
C ASN A 102 11.72 -1.04 11.18
N ILE A 103 10.82 -1.62 10.38
CA ILE A 103 10.45 -1.05 9.07
C ILE A 103 9.83 0.33 9.27
N VAL A 104 8.91 0.46 10.24
CA VAL A 104 8.25 1.73 10.57
C VAL A 104 9.26 2.77 11.07
N ALA A 105 10.14 2.40 12.00
CA ALA A 105 11.17 3.28 12.54
C ALA A 105 12.15 3.77 11.46
N GLN A 106 12.48 2.94 10.48
CA GLN A 106 13.33 3.31 9.34
C GLN A 106 12.64 4.21 8.31
N ASN A 107 11.32 4.35 8.37
CA ASN A 107 10.52 5.08 7.39
C ASN A 107 9.51 6.02 8.08
N PRO A 108 9.98 6.99 8.89
CA PRO A 108 9.11 7.91 9.61
C PRO A 108 8.27 8.75 8.64
N GLY A 109 6.97 8.91 8.93
CA GLY A 109 6.04 9.68 8.10
C GLY A 109 5.69 9.05 6.75
N ALA A 110 6.16 7.83 6.46
CA ALA A 110 5.85 7.15 5.20
C ALA A 110 4.35 6.77 5.11
N ARG A 111 3.90 6.55 3.88
CA ARG A 111 2.61 5.92 3.60
C ARG A 111 2.79 4.42 3.50
N PHE A 112 2.21 3.68 4.43
CA PHE A 112 2.22 2.22 4.42
C PHE A 112 1.09 1.67 3.56
N VAL A 113 1.39 0.64 2.78
CA VAL A 113 0.44 -0.17 2.04
C VAL A 113 0.61 -1.61 2.48
N ILE A 114 -0.34 -2.12 3.27
CA ILE A 114 -0.21 -3.45 3.87
C ILE A 114 -1.16 -4.41 3.16
N ALA A 115 -0.60 -5.40 2.46
CA ALA A 115 -1.31 -6.43 1.72
C ALA A 115 -1.04 -7.81 2.36
N LEU A 116 -1.69 -8.03 3.51
CA LEU A 116 -1.57 -9.24 4.32
C LEU A 116 -2.97 -9.77 4.68
N GLY A 117 -3.15 -11.09 4.70
CA GLY A 117 -4.41 -11.70 5.15
C GLY A 117 -4.65 -13.11 4.65
N THR A 118 -4.05 -13.45 3.52
CA THR A 118 -4.25 -14.76 2.87
C THR A 118 -3.85 -15.92 3.78
N ASN A 119 -2.80 -15.74 4.59
CA ASN A 119 -2.25 -16.77 5.49
C ASN A 119 -2.63 -16.54 6.97
N SER A 120 -3.52 -15.58 7.26
CA SER A 120 -3.89 -15.21 8.63
C SER A 120 -5.01 -16.11 9.21
N SER A 121 -5.45 -17.13 8.47
CA SER A 121 -6.67 -17.93 8.67
C SER A 121 -6.75 -18.76 9.95
N VAL A 122 -5.63 -18.99 10.64
CA VAL A 122 -5.52 -20.17 11.52
C VAL A 122 -5.27 -19.81 13.00
N GLY A 123 -5.35 -18.53 13.39
CA GLY A 123 -5.00 -18.11 14.75
C GLY A 123 -6.06 -17.26 15.44
N PRO A 124 -6.40 -17.51 16.73
CA PRO A 124 -7.30 -16.66 17.51
C PRO A 124 -6.77 -15.24 17.75
N HIS A 125 -5.53 -14.96 17.33
CA HIS A 125 -4.82 -13.71 17.57
C HIS A 125 -4.54 -12.90 16.29
N ALA A 126 -5.13 -13.26 15.14
CA ALA A 126 -4.92 -12.48 13.93
C ALA A 126 -5.25 -10.99 14.14
N ASP A 127 -6.41 -10.71 14.75
CA ASP A 127 -6.92 -9.37 15.04
C ASP A 127 -5.96 -8.53 15.91
N SER A 128 -5.30 -9.14 16.91
CA SER A 128 -4.37 -8.42 17.79
C SER A 128 -3.10 -8.02 17.05
N PHE A 129 -2.60 -8.84 16.13
CA PHE A 129 -1.44 -8.47 15.30
C PHE A 129 -1.76 -7.34 14.31
N TYR A 130 -2.94 -7.37 13.67
CA TYR A 130 -3.42 -6.25 12.85
C TYR A 130 -3.49 -4.95 13.65
N SER A 131 -4.07 -5.02 14.86
CA SER A 131 -4.18 -3.88 15.78
C SER A 131 -2.81 -3.35 16.20
N GLN A 132 -1.86 -4.24 16.49
CA GLN A 132 -0.50 -3.86 16.84
C GLN A 132 0.24 -3.18 15.68
N MET A 133 0.13 -3.71 14.46
CA MET A 133 0.69 -3.06 13.27
C MET A 133 0.10 -1.67 13.06
N ALA A 134 -1.23 -1.52 13.18
CA ALA A 134 -1.89 -0.23 13.05
C ALA A 134 -1.41 0.78 14.12
N SER A 135 -1.25 0.33 15.36
CA SER A 135 -0.72 1.14 16.47
C SER A 135 0.69 1.65 16.20
N LEU A 136 1.59 0.78 15.69
CA LEU A 136 2.94 1.17 15.30
C LEU A 136 2.95 2.26 14.22
N VAL A 137 2.14 2.12 13.18
CA VAL A 137 2.03 3.14 12.11
C VAL A 137 1.47 4.45 12.64
N LYS A 138 0.42 4.40 13.48
CA LYS A 138 -0.19 5.59 14.11
C LYS A 138 0.83 6.32 14.99
N THR A 139 1.59 5.60 15.80
CA THR A 139 2.62 6.14 16.71
C THR A 139 3.72 6.86 15.93
N ALA A 140 4.12 6.31 14.80
CA ALA A 140 5.11 6.92 13.90
C ALA A 140 4.57 8.11 13.07
N LYS A 141 3.33 8.55 13.32
CA LYS A 141 2.63 9.61 12.56
C LYS A 141 2.59 9.34 11.06
N SER A 142 2.59 8.06 10.70
CA SER A 142 2.54 7.57 9.32
C SER A 142 1.10 7.28 8.93
N SER A 143 0.83 7.21 7.62
CA SER A 143 -0.50 6.80 7.11
C SER A 143 -0.48 5.35 6.67
N CYS A 144 -1.63 4.67 6.69
CA CYS A 144 -1.72 3.27 6.28
C CYS A 144 -2.89 3.04 5.33
N ASN A 145 -2.72 2.16 4.35
CA ASN A 145 -3.79 1.60 3.52
C ASN A 145 -3.70 0.08 3.62
N TRP A 146 -4.78 -0.55 4.05
CA TRP A 146 -4.87 -2.01 4.11
C TRP A 146 -5.52 -2.53 2.83
N ILE A 147 -4.82 -3.45 2.16
CA ILE A 147 -5.35 -4.22 1.04
C ILE A 147 -5.75 -5.58 1.60
N LEU A 148 -7.06 -5.79 1.65
CA LEU A 148 -7.62 -7.07 2.05
C LEU A 148 -7.26 -8.16 1.03
N PRO A 149 -7.09 -9.41 1.46
CA PRO A 149 -6.98 -10.52 0.52
C PRO A 149 -8.23 -10.55 -0.38
N PRO A 150 -8.10 -10.97 -1.64
CA PRO A 150 -9.25 -11.12 -2.52
C PRO A 150 -10.27 -12.09 -1.90
N HIS A 151 -11.54 -11.95 -2.28
CA HIS A 151 -12.54 -12.95 -1.92
C HIS A 151 -12.02 -14.33 -2.32
N MET A 152 -11.91 -15.18 -1.31
CA MET A 152 -11.43 -16.54 -1.50
C MET A 152 -12.44 -17.27 -2.37
N ASN A 153 -11.94 -18.02 -3.33
CA ASN A 153 -12.82 -18.89 -4.09
C ASN A 153 -13.42 -19.97 -3.15
N PRO A 154 -14.54 -20.60 -3.54
CA PRO A 154 -15.21 -21.58 -2.69
C PRO A 154 -14.34 -22.76 -2.25
N SER A 155 -13.29 -23.10 -3.00
CA SER A 155 -12.34 -24.15 -2.60
C SER A 155 -11.35 -23.68 -1.53
N GLN A 156 -10.92 -22.42 -1.57
CA GLN A 156 -10.13 -21.77 -0.52
C GLN A 156 -10.95 -21.51 0.73
N SER A 157 -12.24 -21.21 0.62
CA SER A 157 -13.11 -20.97 1.77
C SER A 157 -13.45 -22.24 2.57
N LYS A 158 -13.27 -23.44 2.01
CA LYS A 158 -13.49 -24.72 2.73
C LYS A 158 -12.60 -24.91 3.95
N GLY A 159 -11.43 -24.26 3.99
CA GLY A 159 -10.54 -24.25 5.15
C GLY A 159 -10.89 -23.18 6.19
N TRP A 160 -11.94 -22.38 5.98
CA TRP A 160 -12.29 -21.25 6.81
C TRP A 160 -13.66 -21.48 7.46
N ALA A 161 -13.76 -21.20 8.76
CA ALA A 161 -15.06 -21.14 9.41
C ALA A 161 -15.93 -20.08 8.69
N PRO A 162 -17.22 -20.35 8.44
CA PRO A 162 -18.13 -19.37 7.86
C PRO A 162 -18.05 -18.03 8.59
N GLY A 163 -17.93 -16.93 7.83
CA GLY A 163 -17.94 -15.56 8.38
C GLY A 163 -16.59 -14.98 8.85
N HIS A 164 -15.49 -15.74 8.80
CA HIS A 164 -14.18 -15.24 9.27
C HIS A 164 -13.66 -14.04 8.44
N VAL A 165 -13.80 -14.07 7.11
CA VAL A 165 -13.45 -12.92 6.25
C VAL A 165 -14.28 -11.69 6.61
N ALA A 166 -15.60 -11.86 6.77
CA ALA A 166 -16.50 -10.77 7.17
C ALA A 166 -16.14 -10.19 8.55
N LYS A 167 -15.72 -11.03 9.50
CA LYS A 167 -15.23 -10.60 10.81
C LYS A 167 -13.94 -9.79 10.70
N MET A 168 -12.97 -10.26 9.91
CA MET A 168 -11.72 -9.54 9.65
C MET A 168 -12.00 -8.18 8.99
N GLU A 169 -12.89 -8.14 8.00
CA GLU A 169 -13.33 -6.90 7.36
C GLU A 169 -14.01 -5.96 8.36
N ALA A 170 -14.88 -6.47 9.24
CA ALA A 170 -15.52 -5.67 10.28
C ALA A 170 -14.51 -5.08 11.27
N ASN A 171 -13.55 -5.89 11.72
CA ASN A 171 -12.48 -5.45 12.63
C ASN A 171 -11.57 -4.42 11.97
N LEU A 172 -11.23 -4.60 10.69
CA LEU A 172 -10.46 -3.61 9.95
C LEU A 172 -11.27 -2.32 9.76
N LYS A 173 -12.59 -2.41 9.52
CA LYS A 173 -13.47 -1.23 9.46
C LYS A 173 -13.59 -0.48 10.79
N THR A 174 -13.41 -1.14 11.95
CA THR A 174 -13.38 -0.46 13.27
C THR A 174 -11.99 0.12 13.60
N LEU A 175 -10.92 -0.45 13.06
CA LEU A 175 -9.55 0.06 13.20
C LEU A 175 -9.21 1.20 12.22
N ILE A 176 -9.81 1.20 11.02
CA ILE A 176 -9.57 2.16 9.93
C ILE A 176 -10.50 3.40 9.87
N PRO A 177 -11.59 3.58 10.66
CA PRO A 177 -12.52 4.69 10.44
C PRO A 177 -11.88 6.06 10.71
N GLU A 178 -10.81 6.10 11.51
CA GLU A 178 -9.97 7.27 11.76
C GLU A 178 -9.12 7.69 10.54
N MET A 179 -8.70 6.74 9.71
CA MET A 179 -7.80 7.04 8.57
C MET A 179 -8.56 7.46 7.31
N GLY A 180 -9.74 6.88 7.07
CA GLY A 180 -10.59 7.23 5.92
C GLY A 180 -11.14 8.65 6.00
N ARG A 181 -11.55 9.11 7.19
CA ARG A 181 -12.03 10.49 7.40
C ARG A 181 -10.92 11.54 7.22
N ALA A 182 -9.70 11.24 7.67
CA ALA A 182 -8.57 12.16 7.53
C ALA A 182 -8.16 12.40 6.07
N GLN A 183 -8.22 11.37 5.21
CA GLN A 183 -7.95 11.54 3.78
C GLN A 183 -9.06 12.30 3.05
N LEU A 184 -10.33 12.04 3.37
CA LEU A 184 -11.44 12.78 2.79
C LEU A 184 -11.40 14.26 3.18
N ALA A 185 -11.16 14.55 4.47
CA ALA A 185 -11.06 15.92 4.99
C ALA A 185 -9.88 16.71 4.39
N ARG A 186 -8.71 16.09 4.19
CA ARG A 186 -7.58 16.76 3.52
C ARG A 186 -7.86 17.10 2.05
N ARG A 187 -8.60 16.26 1.33
CA ARG A 187 -9.02 16.56 -0.05
C ARG A 187 -10.04 17.70 -0.10
N SER A 188 -10.96 17.74 0.85
CA SER A 188 -11.92 18.85 0.99
C SER A 188 -11.25 20.18 1.34
N ALA A 189 -10.25 20.18 2.24
CA ALA A 189 -9.52 21.39 2.63
C ALA A 189 -8.67 21.97 1.48
N VAL A 190 -8.00 21.12 0.70
CA VAL A 190 -7.25 21.57 -0.49
C VAL A 190 -8.17 22.14 -1.57
N SER A 191 -9.37 21.57 -1.73
CA SER A 191 -10.36 22.08 -2.69
C SER A 191 -11.00 23.42 -2.28
N LEU A 192 -10.97 23.78 -0.98
CA LEU A 192 -11.51 25.03 -0.44
C LEU A 192 -10.53 26.21 -0.50
N GLN A 193 -9.23 25.94 -0.66
CA GLN A 193 -8.19 26.99 -0.70
C GLN A 193 -7.76 27.39 -2.12
N LEU A 194 -8.30 26.76 -3.17
CA LEU A 194 -8.08 27.26 -4.53
C LEU A 194 -8.89 28.55 -4.75
N PRO A 195 -8.24 29.66 -5.17
CA PRO A 195 -8.94 30.88 -5.57
C PRO A 195 -9.99 30.55 -6.64
N ALA A 196 -11.17 31.17 -6.55
CA ALA A 196 -12.27 30.95 -7.51
C ALA A 196 -11.82 31.16 -8.97
N ALA A 197 -10.84 32.04 -9.19
CA ALA A 197 -10.25 32.34 -10.50
C ALA A 197 -9.45 31.17 -11.15
N LEU A 198 -9.08 30.13 -10.38
CA LEU A 198 -8.36 28.95 -10.88
C LEU A 198 -9.25 27.70 -11.01
N ARG A 199 -10.56 27.83 -10.77
CA ARG A 199 -11.54 26.77 -11.08
C ARG A 199 -11.81 26.75 -12.58
N VAL A 200 -10.84 26.24 -13.35
CA VAL A 200 -11.05 25.94 -14.76
C VAL A 200 -12.09 24.83 -14.83
N ALA A 201 -13.23 25.11 -15.46
CA ALA A 201 -14.24 24.10 -15.74
C ALA A 201 -13.57 22.95 -16.49
N ALA A 202 -13.59 21.75 -15.92
CA ALA A 202 -13.07 20.57 -16.61
C ALA A 202 -13.83 20.43 -17.94
N PRO A 203 -13.13 20.34 -19.08
CA PRO A 203 -13.80 20.15 -20.36
C PRO A 203 -14.56 18.82 -20.32
N PRO A 204 -15.75 18.74 -20.96
CA PRO A 204 -16.53 17.51 -21.01
C PRO A 204 -15.71 16.44 -21.73
N THR A 205 -15.13 15.51 -20.98
CA THR A 205 -14.45 14.34 -21.53
C THR A 205 -15.53 13.34 -21.97
N ALA A 206 -15.78 13.29 -23.28
CA ALA A 206 -16.56 12.23 -23.91
C ALA A 206 -15.81 10.91 -23.76
N PHE A 207 -16.17 10.13 -22.74
CA PHE A 207 -15.65 8.79 -22.52
C PHE A 207 -16.44 7.81 -23.41
N THR A 208 -15.96 7.55 -24.63
CA THR A 208 -16.48 6.42 -25.41
C THR A 208 -15.97 5.12 -24.80
N ALA A 209 -16.86 4.38 -24.15
CA ALA A 209 -16.59 3.06 -23.60
C ALA A 209 -16.21 2.07 -24.71
N ARG A 210 -14.94 1.66 -24.77
CA ARG A 210 -14.53 0.49 -25.57
C ARG A 210 -14.72 -0.77 -24.73
N LYS A 211 -15.50 -1.71 -25.27
CA LYS A 211 -15.76 -3.05 -24.73
C LYS A 211 -14.43 -3.82 -24.57
N PRO A 212 -14.13 -4.42 -23.42
CA PRO A 212 -12.90 -5.20 -23.24
C PRO A 212 -12.95 -6.48 -24.10
N ARG A 213 -11.95 -6.67 -24.95
CA ARG A 213 -11.67 -7.97 -25.59
C ARG A 213 -10.91 -8.84 -24.59
N ALA A 214 -11.50 -9.96 -24.19
CA ALA A 214 -10.80 -11.01 -23.48
C ALA A 214 -9.88 -11.75 -24.46
N ILE A 215 -8.58 -11.77 -24.19
CA ILE A 215 -7.62 -12.66 -24.85
C ILE A 215 -7.27 -13.73 -23.82
N ILE A 216 -7.89 -14.90 -23.94
CA ILE A 216 -7.53 -16.12 -23.21
C ILE A 216 -6.69 -16.96 -24.17
N GLY A 217 -5.38 -17.04 -23.91
CA GLY A 217 -4.48 -17.98 -24.57
C GLY A 217 -3.97 -19.00 -23.55
N PRO A 218 -3.86 -20.30 -23.90
CA PRO A 218 -3.42 -21.33 -22.97
C PRO A 218 -1.93 -21.21 -22.63
N MET A 219 -1.62 -21.16 -21.33
CA MET A 219 -0.27 -21.14 -20.79
C MET A 219 0.20 -22.58 -20.59
N LYS A 220 1.13 -23.08 -21.42
CA LYS A 220 1.77 -24.38 -21.23
C LYS A 220 2.82 -24.31 -20.12
N LEU A 221 2.57 -25.02 -19.03
CA LEU A 221 3.57 -25.27 -17.97
C LEU A 221 4.57 -26.31 -18.47
N LYS A 222 5.86 -25.96 -18.52
CA LYS A 222 6.95 -26.92 -18.63
C LYS A 222 7.24 -27.46 -17.23
N THR A 223 7.09 -28.76 -17.06
CA THR A 223 7.63 -29.51 -15.93
C THR A 223 9.09 -29.83 -16.20
N SER A 224 9.94 -29.55 -15.21
CA SER A 224 11.32 -30.01 -15.10
C SER A 224 11.46 -30.76 -13.79
#